data_AF-A0A9X3K056-F1
#
_entry.id   AF-A0A9X3K056-F1
#
_cell.length_a   1.000
_cell.length_b   1.000
_cell.length_c   1.000
_cell.angle_alpha   90.00
_cell.angle_beta   90.00
_cell.angle_gamma   90.00
#
_symmetry.space_group_name_H-M   'P 1'
#
loop_
_entity.id
_entity.type
_entity.pdbx_description
1 polymer ?
#
loop_
_entity_poly.entity_id
_entity_poly.type
_entity_poly.pdbx_seq_one_letter_code
_entity_poly.pdbx_strand_id
1 'polypeptide(L)'
;MSIILGAPIEGAPRPSFHASIDGQKVIVELDSGAIFRLAEHASPAELAAVLDTKRDQISEAALRLVREGFVTRHDHGVEILVTALDL
;
A
#
# COMPACT_ATOMS: atom_id res chain seq x y z
N MET A 1 -4.98 13.56 -10.36
CA MET A 1 -4.37 12.83 -9.24
C MET A 1 -4.49 11.35 -9.48
N SER A 2 -3.37 10.72 -9.80
CA SER A 2 -3.22 9.28 -9.96
C SER A 2 -2.12 8.80 -9.02
N ILE A 3 -2.30 7.60 -8.47
CA ILE A 3 -1.23 6.89 -7.75
C ILE A 3 -0.76 5.74 -8.63
N ILE A 4 0.56 5.54 -8.65
CA ILE A 4 1.19 4.41 -9.32
C ILE A 4 1.95 3.63 -8.26
N LEU A 5 1.50 2.41 -7.96
CA LEU A 5 2.26 1.48 -7.12
C LEU A 5 3.41 0.89 -7.94
N GLY A 6 4.62 1.12 -7.46
CA GLY A 6 5.86 0.53 -7.96
C GLY A 6 6.21 -0.78 -7.24
N ALA A 7 7.49 -1.10 -7.18
CA ALA A 7 7.94 -2.37 -6.59
C ALA A 7 7.59 -2.48 -5.09
N PRO A 8 7.31 -3.70 -4.60
CA PRO A 8 7.31 -3.99 -3.18
C PRO A 8 8.65 -3.60 -2.53
N ILE A 9 8.62 -3.18 -1.28
CA ILE A 9 9.81 -2.88 -0.49
C ILE A 9 10.30 -4.16 0.18
N GLU A 10 11.39 -4.72 -0.33
CA GLU A 10 12.00 -5.93 0.24
C GLU A 10 12.57 -5.67 1.64
N GLY A 11 12.34 -6.61 2.56
CA GLY A 11 12.87 -6.53 3.93
C GLY A 11 12.16 -5.53 4.85
N ALA A 12 11.10 -4.87 4.37
CA ALA A 12 10.27 -4.02 5.22
C ALA A 12 9.58 -4.85 6.33
N PRO A 13 9.39 -4.28 7.54
CA PRO A 13 8.76 -4.99 8.66
C PRO A 13 7.29 -5.34 8.37
N ARG A 14 6.67 -4.63 7.42
CA ARG A 14 5.33 -4.86 6.89
C ARG A 14 5.37 -4.80 5.36
N PRO A 15 4.46 -5.49 4.66
CA PRO A 15 4.28 -5.34 3.23
C PRO A 15 4.01 -3.89 2.85
N SER A 16 4.93 -3.34 2.07
CA SER A 16 4.86 -1.95 1.60
C SER A 16 5.28 -1.86 0.15
N PHE A 17 4.84 -0.80 -0.52
CA PHE A 17 5.17 -0.50 -1.91
C PHE A 17 5.79 0.89 -2.00
N HIS A 18 6.83 1.02 -2.82
CA HIS A 18 7.16 2.33 -3.37
C HIS A 18 6.03 2.76 -4.29
N ALA A 19 5.64 4.03 -4.23
CA ALA A 19 4.61 4.56 -5.11
C ALA A 19 4.91 6.02 -5.50
N SER A 20 4.19 6.51 -6.49
CA SER A 20 4.26 7.90 -6.94
C SER A 20 2.86 8.48 -7.06
N ILE A 21 2.66 9.68 -6.49
CA ILE A 21 1.44 10.48 -6.64
C ILE A 21 1.83 11.80 -7.30
N ASP A 22 1.34 12.03 -8.50
CA ASP A 22 1.61 13.25 -9.27
C ASP A 22 3.13 13.60 -9.31
N GLY A 23 3.99 12.59 -9.35
CA GLY A 23 5.47 12.72 -9.38
C GLY A 23 6.16 12.75 -8.01
N GLN A 24 5.41 12.82 -6.91
CA GLN A 24 5.94 12.76 -5.55
C GLN A 24 6.09 11.31 -5.09
N LYS A 25 7.27 10.96 -4.57
CA LYS A 25 7.52 9.64 -3.97
C LYS A 25 6.71 9.48 -2.69
N VAL A 26 5.98 8.37 -2.61
CA VAL A 26 5.22 7.97 -1.43
C VAL A 26 5.46 6.50 -1.12
N ILE A 27 5.22 6.10 0.13
CA ILE A 27 5.21 4.70 0.55
C ILE A 27 3.76 4.34 0.89
N VAL A 28 3.30 3.23 0.34
CA VAL A 28 2.02 2.63 0.72
C VAL A 28 2.31 1.40 1.56
N GLU A 29 1.96 1.45 2.85
CA GLU A 29 2.10 0.33 3.78
C GLU A 29 0.74 -0.34 3.99
N LEU A 30 0.74 -1.68 4.10
CA LEU A 30 -0.43 -2.45 4.50
C LEU A 30 -0.32 -2.86 5.96
N ASP A 31 -1.36 -2.61 6.75
CA ASP A 31 -1.45 -3.14 8.10
C ASP A 31 -1.78 -4.65 8.11
N SER A 32 -1.67 -5.28 9.28
CA SER A 32 -1.96 -6.71 9.43
C SER A 32 -3.40 -7.09 9.06
N GLY A 33 -4.37 -6.19 9.26
CA GLY A 33 -5.76 -6.43 8.90
C GLY A 33 -5.97 -6.38 7.38
N ALA A 34 -5.33 -5.44 6.70
CA ALA A 34 -5.35 -5.31 5.25
C ALA A 34 -4.74 -6.55 4.59
N ILE A 35 -3.61 -7.02 5.10
CA ILE A 35 -2.97 -8.26 4.64
C ILE A 35 -3.91 -9.44 4.81
N PHE A 36 -4.50 -9.61 6.01
CA PHE A 36 -5.44 -10.69 6.27
C PHE A 36 -6.64 -10.64 5.32
N ARG A 37 -7.18 -9.46 5.04
CA ARG A 37 -8.32 -9.28 4.14
C ARG A 37 -7.98 -9.53 2.67
N LEU A 38 -6.78 -9.13 2.22
CA LEU A 38 -6.36 -9.27 0.83
C LEU A 38 -5.84 -10.66 0.50
N ALA A 39 -5.22 -11.31 1.47
CA ALA A 39 -4.42 -12.51 1.29
C ALA A 39 -4.81 -13.63 2.25
N GLU A 40 -6.03 -13.64 2.78
CA GLU A 40 -6.62 -14.58 3.76
C GLU A 40 -5.86 -15.91 3.94
N HIS A 41 -5.78 -16.72 2.88
CA HIS A 41 -5.25 -18.08 2.88
C HIS A 41 -3.87 -18.21 2.23
N ALA A 42 -3.23 -17.10 1.87
CA ALA A 42 -1.93 -17.10 1.23
C ALA A 42 -0.85 -17.50 2.24
N SER A 43 0.00 -18.44 1.84
CA SER A 43 1.23 -18.69 2.58
C SER A 43 2.18 -17.48 2.47
N PRO A 44 3.18 -17.35 3.38
CA PRO A 44 4.20 -16.31 3.27
C PRO A 44 4.93 -16.29 1.91
N ALA A 45 5.07 -17.46 1.27
CA ALA A 45 5.70 -17.57 -0.05
C ALA A 45 4.81 -17.05 -1.19
N GLU A 46 3.48 -17.06 -1.02
CA GLU A 46 2.51 -16.61 -2.02
C GLU A 46 2.11 -15.15 -1.84
N LEU A 47 2.35 -14.59 -0.64
CA LEU A 47 1.89 -13.26 -0.25
C LEU A 47 2.23 -12.19 -1.30
N ALA A 48 3.48 -12.15 -1.78
CA ALA A 48 3.90 -11.16 -2.76
C ALA A 48 3.11 -11.27 -4.07
N ALA A 49 2.88 -12.49 -4.56
CA ALA A 49 2.09 -12.71 -5.77
C ALA A 49 0.62 -12.33 -5.57
N VAL A 50 0.03 -12.69 -4.43
CA VAL A 50 -1.36 -12.32 -4.12
C VAL A 50 -1.51 -10.81 -4.05
N LEU A 51 -0.64 -10.11 -3.33
CA LEU A 51 -0.68 -8.64 -3.25
C LEU A 51 -0.50 -7.98 -4.61
N ASP A 52 0.32 -8.55 -5.50
CA ASP A 52 0.45 -8.05 -6.88
C ASP A 52 -0.86 -8.18 -7.66
N THR A 53 -1.61 -9.28 -7.50
CA THR A 53 -2.95 -9.41 -8.11
C THR A 53 -3.98 -8.43 -7.54
N LYS A 54 -3.72 -7.86 -6.35
CA LYS A 54 -4.58 -6.90 -5.66
C LYS A 54 -4.09 -5.46 -5.83
N ARG A 55 -3.09 -5.21 -6.67
CA ARG A 55 -2.45 -3.90 -6.85
C ARG A 55 -3.44 -2.79 -7.19
N ASP A 56 -4.45 -3.06 -8.01
CA ASP A 56 -5.47 -2.07 -8.37
C ASP A 56 -6.31 -1.67 -7.14
N GLN A 57 -6.80 -2.65 -6.38
CA GLN A 57 -7.56 -2.41 -5.14
C GLN A 57 -6.74 -1.61 -4.11
N ILE A 58 -5.47 -1.95 -3.94
CA ILE A 58 -4.55 -1.23 -3.04
C ILE A 58 -4.34 0.21 -3.54
N SER A 59 -4.18 0.40 -4.85
CA SER A 59 -4.01 1.72 -5.47
C SER A 59 -5.25 2.60 -5.26
N GLU A 60 -6.44 2.04 -5.46
CA GLU A 60 -7.70 2.77 -5.24
C GLU A 60 -7.89 3.18 -3.78
N ALA A 61 -7.61 2.27 -2.83
CA ALA A 61 -7.67 2.56 -1.41
C ALA A 61 -6.68 3.67 -1.01
N ALA A 62 -5.43 3.56 -1.43
CA ALA A 62 -4.40 4.56 -1.17
C ALA A 62 -4.76 5.94 -1.79
N LEU A 63 -5.31 5.95 -3.01
CA LEU A 63 -5.75 7.18 -3.66
C LEU A 63 -6.88 7.86 -2.89
N ARG A 64 -7.84 7.09 -2.38
CA ARG A 64 -8.95 7.60 -1.55
C ARG A 64 -8.42 8.22 -0.27
N LEU A 65 -7.56 7.51 0.47
CA LEU A 65 -6.95 8.01 1.70
C LEU A 65 -6.22 9.34 1.49
N VAL A 66 -5.48 9.47 0.39
CA VAL A 66 -4.78 10.72 0.09
C VAL A 66 -5.73 11.87 -0.23
N ARG A 67 -6.82 11.60 -0.97
CA ARG A 67 -7.86 12.61 -1.25
C ARG A 67 -8.56 13.09 0.02
N GLU A 68 -8.72 12.21 0.99
CA GLU A 68 -9.32 12.50 2.29
C GLU A 68 -8.33 13.10 3.31
N GLY A 69 -7.04 13.18 2.95
CA GLY A 69 -6.00 13.78 3.79
C GLY A 69 -5.41 12.84 4.84
N PHE A 70 -5.73 11.53 4.78
CA PHE A 70 -5.18 10.49 5.66
C PHE A 70 -3.79 10.07 5.20
N VAL A 71 -2.83 10.98 5.35
CA VAL A 71 -1.41 10.76 5.00
C VAL A 71 -0.50 11.25 6.10
N THR A 72 0.60 10.53 6.33
CA THR A 72 1.67 10.98 7.23
C THR A 72 2.78 11.61 6.41
N ARG A 73 3.22 12.82 6.80
CA ARG A 73 4.29 13.55 6.11
C ARG A 73 5.53 13.58 7.00
N HIS A 74 6.67 13.20 6.45
CA HIS A 74 7.98 13.23 7.09
C HIS A 74 9.00 13.93 6.19
N ASP A 75 10.16 14.29 6.75
CA ASP A 75 11.24 14.97 6.01
C ASP A 75 11.74 14.15 4.80
N HIS A 76 11.52 12.83 4.81
CA HIS A 76 11.96 11.90 3.77
C HIS A 76 10.86 11.45 2.81
N GLY A 77 9.60 11.87 3.01
CA GLY A 77 8.51 11.49 2.11
C GLY A 77 7.12 11.50 2.73
N VAL A 78 6.18 10.90 2.00
CA VAL A 78 4.80 10.74 2.45
C VAL A 78 4.46 9.26 2.56
N GLU A 79 3.83 8.90 3.66
CA GLU A 79 3.41 7.54 3.98
C GLU A 79 1.89 7.47 4.03
N ILE A 80 1.36 6.37 3.49
CA ILE A 80 -0.05 6.07 3.44
C ILE A 80 -0.22 4.68 4.05
N LEU A 81 -0.98 4.59 5.12
CA LEU A 81 -1.30 3.32 5.76
C LEU A 81 -2.68 2.85 5.27
N VAL A 82 -2.71 1.72 4.57
CA VAL A 82 -3.95 1.06 4.15
C VAL A 82 -4.29 -0.02 5.17
N THR A 83 -5.49 0.07 5.73
CA THR A 83 -6.03 -0.87 6.72
C THR A 83 -7.12 -1.74 6.13
N ALA A 84 -7.56 -2.74 6.89
CA ALA A 84 -8.72 -3.55 6.51
C ALA A 84 -9.98 -2.72 6.22
N LEU A 85 -10.15 -1.55 6.86
CA LEU A 85 -11.34 -0.70 6.67
C LEU A 85 -11.32 0.06 5.34
N ASP A 86 -10.15 0.18 4.73
CA ASP A 86 -9.95 0.93 3.49
C ASP A 86 -10.18 0.06 2.24
N LEU A 87 -10.26 -1.26 2.41
CA LEU A 87 -10.30 -2.23 1.33
C LEU A 87 -11.71 -2.73 1.01
#